data_AF-A0A928MED6-F1
#
_entry.id   AF-A0A928MED6-F1
#
_cell.length_a   1.000
_cell.length_b   1.000
_cell.length_c   1.000
_cell.angle_alpha   90.00
_cell.angle_beta   90.00
_cell.angle_gamma   90.00
#
_symmetry.space_group_name_H-M   'P 1'
#
loop_
_entity.id
_entity.type
_entity.pdbx_description
1 polymer ?
#
loop_
_entity_poly.entity_id
_entity_poly.type
_entity_poly.pdbx_seq_one_letter_code
_entity_poly.pdbx_strand_id
1 'polypeptide(L)' 'MKEALSQTDIKYGYVDITSGMGPLKQFLKLRDHHPAFEPIRQQGRVGVPSLYVRDEDGTETIYFGLPDDLNVLR' A
#
# COMPACT_ATOMS: atom_id res chain seq x y z
N MET A 1 -2.32 9.89 -6.49
CA MET A 1 -1.31 8.81 -6.30
C MET A 1 -0.56 8.50 -7.59
N LYS A 2 -1.25 8.06 -8.65
CA LYS A 2 -0.60 7.66 -9.92
C LYS A 2 0.31 8.74 -10.53
N GLU A 3 -0.19 9.96 -10.66
CA GLU A 3 0.57 11.07 -11.30
C GLU A 3 1.79 11.49 -10.49
N ALA A 4 1.70 11.45 -9.16
CA ALA A 4 2.79 11.79 -8.25
C ALA A 4 3.95 10.78 -8.32
N LEU A 5 3.65 9.48 -8.44
CA LEU A 5 4.65 8.41 -8.52
C LEU A 5 5.29 8.29 -9.92
N SER A 6 4.58 8.67 -10.98
CA SER A 6 5.12 8.68 -12.35
C SER A 6 6.22 9.71 -12.58
N GLN A 7 6.34 10.74 -11.74
CA GLN A 7 7.38 11.78 -11.85
C GLN A 7 8.70 11.37 -11.17
N THR A 8 8.70 10.23 -10.49
CA THR A 8 9.84 9.68 -9.76
C THR A 8 10.22 8.34 -10.36
N ASP A 9 11.52 8.06 -10.54
CA ASP A 9 12.05 6.79 -11.10
C ASP A 9 11.90 5.60 -10.13
N ILE A 10 10.78 5.54 -9.41
CA ILE A 10 10.44 4.51 -8.44
C ILE A 10 9.69 3.43 -9.19
N LYS A 11 10.17 2.18 -9.11
CA LYS A 11 9.44 1.03 -9.66
C LYS A 11 8.18 0.80 -8.84
N TYR A 12 7.02 1.11 -9.40
CA TYR A 12 5.73 0.86 -8.75
C TYR A 12 4.84 -0.04 -9.60
N GLY A 13 3.97 -0.81 -8.93
CA GLY A 13 2.95 -1.64 -9.57
C GLY A 13 1.57 -1.26 -9.05
N TYR A 14 0.59 -1.14 -9.94
CA TYR A 14 -0.81 -0.96 -9.54
C TYR A 14 -1.48 -2.32 -9.39
N VAL A 15 -2.10 -2.57 -8.24
CA VAL A 15 -2.87 -3.78 -7.99
C VAL A 15 -4.33 -3.39 -7.82
N ASP A 16 -5.16 -3.80 -8.78
CA ASP A 16 -6.61 -3.71 -8.64
C ASP A 16 -7.13 -4.93 -7.88
N ILE A 17 -7.48 -4.74 -6.60
CA ILE A 17 -8.01 -5.81 -5.75
C ILE A 17 -9.37 -6.32 -6.20
N THR A 18 -10.10 -5.58 -7.05
CA THR A 18 -11.42 -5.95 -7.57
C THR A 18 -11.35 -6.70 -8.90
N SER A 19 -10.17 -6.75 -9.53
CA SER A 19 -9.96 -7.42 -10.83
C SER A 19 -10.13 -8.95 -10.77
N GLY A 20 -10.14 -9.55 -9.58
CA GLY A 20 -10.44 -10.97 -9.41
C GLY A 20 -10.03 -11.53 -8.05
N MET A 21 -10.26 -12.84 -7.85
CA MET A 21 -9.98 -13.51 -6.57
C MET A 21 -8.50 -13.53 -6.20
N GLY A 22 -7.58 -13.58 -7.17
CA GLY A 22 -6.14 -13.62 -6.90
C GLY A 22 -5.63 -12.35 -6.20
N PRO A 23 -5.79 -11.17 -6.84
CA PRO A 23 -5.43 -9.88 -6.25
C PRO A 23 -6.14 -9.62 -4.92
N LEU A 24 -7.42 -9.98 -4.82
CA LEU A 24 -8.17 -9.86 -3.58
C LEU A 24 -7.56 -10.70 -2.45
N LYS A 25 -7.25 -11.98 -2.69
CA LYS A 25 -6.61 -12.85 -1.69
C LYS A 25 -5.25 -12.34 -1.27
N GLN A 26 -4.46 -11.80 -2.21
CA GLN A 26 -3.17 -11.20 -1.90
C GLN A 26 -3.32 -9.98 -0.99
N PHE A 27 -4.27 -9.09 -1.28
CA PHE A 27 -4.58 -7.95 -0.43
C PHE A 27 -5.08 -8.36 0.96
N LEU A 28 -6.01 -9.32 1.05
CA LEU A 28 -6.52 -9.81 2.33
C LEU A 28 -5.39 -10.41 3.19
N LYS A 29 -4.48 -11.17 2.58
CA LYS A 29 -3.31 -11.71 3.28
C LYS A 29 -2.44 -10.58 3.86
N LEU A 30 -2.19 -9.51 3.10
CA LEU A 30 -1.46 -8.35 3.59
C LEU A 30 -2.24 -7.64 4.72
N ARG A 31 -3.52 -7.33 4.48
CA ARG A 31 -4.40 -6.61 5.40
C ARG A 31 -4.56 -7.30 6.75
N ASP A 32 -4.67 -8.62 6.76
CA ASP A 32 -5.00 -9.38 7.96
C ASP A 32 -3.77 -9.71 8.82
N HIS A 33 -2.56 -9.57 8.29
CA HIS A 33 -1.31 -9.92 8.99
C HIS A 33 -0.39 -8.71 9.24
N HIS A 34 -0.48 -7.64 8.46
CA HIS A 34 0.44 -6.51 8.59
C HIS A 34 -0.06 -5.54 9.68
N PRO A 35 0.78 -5.17 10.67
CA PRO A 35 0.36 -4.40 11.85
C PRO A 35 -0.21 -3.01 11.51
N ALA A 36 0.24 -2.40 10.41
CA ALA A 36 -0.29 -1.13 9.93
C ALA A 36 -1.82 -1.14 9.67
N PHE A 37 -2.41 -2.29 9.36
CA PHE A 37 -3.86 -2.42 9.12
C PHE A 37 -4.68 -2.67 10.39
N GLU A 38 -4.06 -2.98 11.52
CA GLU A 38 -4.77 -3.25 12.77
C GLU A 38 -5.67 -2.08 13.23
N PRO A 39 -5.19 -0.82 13.32
CA PRO A 39 -6.06 0.30 13.67
C PRO A 39 -7.16 0.55 12.63
N ILE A 40 -6.89 0.26 11.35
CA ILE A 40 -7.85 0.41 10.25
C ILE A 40 -8.99 -0.61 10.37
N ARG A 41 -8.64 -1.86 10.68
CA ARG A 41 -9.59 -2.96 10.92
C ARG A 41 -10.47 -2.69 12.14
N GLN A 42 -9.89 -2.17 13.23
CA GLN A 42 -10.63 -1.80 14.43
C GLN A 42 -11.68 -0.70 14.18
N GLN A 43 -11.44 0.18 13.19
CA GLN A 43 -12.38 1.19 12.74
C GLN A 43 -13.43 0.66 11.74
N GLY A 44 -13.43 -0.65 11.44
CA GLY A 44 -14.33 -1.25 10.46
C GLY A 44 -14.04 -0.85 9.01
N ARG A 45 -12.84 -0.32 8.73
CA ARG A 45 -12.45 0.15 7.40
C ARG A 45 -11.66 -0.92 6.65
N VAL A 46 -11.74 -0.89 5.32
CA VAL A 46 -11.04 -1.83 4.43
C VAL A 46 -9.55 -1.52 4.31
N GLY A 47 -9.16 -0.25 4.45
CA GLY A 47 -7.76 0.19 4.32
C GLY A 47 -7.31 0.42 2.88
N VAL A 48 -8.22 0.87 2.01
CA VAL A 48 -7.91 1.29 0.64
C VAL A 48 -8.31 2.76 0.43
N PRO A 49 -7.60 3.53 -0.43
CA PRO A 49 -6.34 3.18 -1.11
C PRO A 49 -5.15 3.10 -0.13
N SER A 50 -4.23 2.17 -0.40
CA SER A 50 -3.00 1.98 0.38
C SER A 50 -1.80 1.82 -0.53
N LEU A 51 -0.68 2.41 -0.16
CA LEU A 51 0.61 2.22 -0.82
C LEU A 51 1.45 1.27 0.04
N TYR A 52 1.90 0.17 -0.54
CA TYR A 52 2.86 -0.73 0.08
C TYR A 52 4.25 -0.42 -0.50
N VAL A 53 5.19 -0.08 0.37
CA VAL A 53 6.58 0.20 0.03
C VAL A 53 7.45 -0.82 0.72
N ARG A 54 8.43 -1.34 -0.01
CA ARG A 54 9.49 -2.17 0.53
C ARG A 54 10.82 -1.51 0.19
N ASP A 55 11.55 -1.09 1.20
CA ASP A 55 12.85 -0.46 1.05
C ASP A 55 13.92 -1.50 0.72
N GLU A 56 15.11 -1.05 0.29
CA GLU A 56 16.24 -1.94 -0.05
C GLU A 56 16.69 -2.80 1.15
N ASP A 57 16.55 -2.26 2.37
CA ASP A 57 16.86 -2.96 3.62
C ASP A 57 15.79 -4.00 4.03
N GLY A 58 14.72 -4.15 3.23
CA GLY A 58 13.63 -5.10 3.48
C GLY A 58 12.53 -4.58 4.41
N THR A 59 12.61 -3.32 4.84
CA THR A 59 11.57 -2.67 5.65
C THR A 59 10.28 -2.55 4.83
N GLU A 60 9.18 -3.06 5.38
CA GLU A 60 7.86 -2.96 4.76
C GLU A 60 7.04 -1.86 5.43
N THR A 61 6.66 -0.84 4.65
CA THR A 61 5.88 0.30 5.13
C THR A 61 4.59 0.43 4.34
N ILE A 62 3.50 0.73 5.04
CA ILE A 62 2.18 0.90 4.42
C ILE A 62 1.65 2.29 4.71
N TYR A 63 1.38 3.04 3.64
CA TYR A 63 0.82 4.37 3.70
C TYR A 63 -0.66 4.35 3.32
N PHE A 64 -1.51 4.83 4.22
CA PHE A 64 -2.96 4.99 3.99
C PHE A 64 -3.27 6.42 3.54
N GLY A 65 -2.72 6.80 2.38
CA GLY A 65 -2.71 8.17 1.87
C GLY A 65 -1.39 8.47 1.16
N LEU A 66 -1.31 9.62 0.49
CA LEU A 66 -0.01 10.14 0.06
C LEU A 66 0.62 10.87 1.26
N PRO A 67 1.89 10.59 1.60
CA PRO A 67 2.61 11.46 2.52
C PRO A 67 2.76 12.86 1.91
N ASP A 68 2.81 13.89 2.76
CA ASP A 68 2.97 15.29 2.34
C ASP A 68 4.31 15.53 1.63
N ASP A 69 5.34 14.73 1.95
CA ASP A 69 6.63 14.68 1.25
C ASP A 69 6.81 13.31 0.59
N LEU A 70 7.02 13.29 -0.72
CA LEU A 70 7.22 12.07 -1.51
C LEU A 70 8.65 11.54 -1.48
N ASN A 71 9.62 12.32 -0.97
CA ASN A 71 11.00 11.87 -0.83
C ASN A 71 11.17 10.73 0.19
N VAL A 72 10.18 10.51 1.06
CA VAL A 72 10.15 9.38 2.01
C VAL A 72 9.89 8.02 1.36
N LEU A 73 9.58 8.01 0.05
CA LEU A 73 9.34 6.80 -0.74
C LEU A 73 10.57 6.38 -1.55
N ARG A 74 11.70 7.08 -1.40
CA ARG A 74 12.97 6.83 -2.08
C ARG A 74 13.91 5.99 -1.23
#